data_AF-A0AAU4BW66-F1
#
_entry.id   AF-A0AAU4BW66-F1
#
_cell.length_a   1.000
_cell.length_b   1.000
_cell.length_c   1.000
_cell.angle_alpha   90.00
_cell.angle_beta   90.00
_cell.angle_gamma   90.00
#
_symmetry.space_group_name_H-M   'P 1'
#
loop_
_entity.id
_entity.type
_entity.pdbx_description
1 polymer ?
#
loop_
_entity_poly.entity_id
_entity_poly.type
_entity_poly.pdbx_seq_one_letter_code
_entity_poly.pdbx_strand_id
1 'polypeptide(L)'
;MFNTTDLAPLLAERGIQMSASQVHRLVTGTPERLNLQVFAALCDILDAGPAELFEPVVITSTRRKTAEKTGPFPPASPGEVRRPRRARIVPDQP
;
A
#
# COMPACT_ATOMS: atom_id res chain seq x y z
N MET A 1 24.29 -11.19 -13.96
CA MET A 1 24.84 -10.55 -12.74
C MET A 1 24.25 -9.15 -12.70
N PHE A 2 23.58 -8.75 -11.62
CA PHE A 2 23.04 -7.39 -11.51
C PHE A 2 24.18 -6.46 -11.08
N ASN A 3 24.42 -5.38 -11.82
CA ASN A 3 25.44 -4.37 -11.51
C ASN A 3 24.96 -3.43 -10.40
N THR A 4 24.48 -3.98 -9.28
CA THR A 4 23.97 -3.25 -8.11
C THR A 4 24.99 -2.29 -7.53
N THR A 5 26.29 -2.62 -7.65
CA THR A 5 27.40 -1.82 -7.10
C THR A 5 27.61 -0.51 -7.85
N ASP A 6 27.27 -0.44 -9.14
CA ASP A 6 27.52 0.73 -9.99
C ASP A 6 26.39 1.76 -9.91
N LEU A 7 25.22 1.39 -9.40
CA LEU A 7 24.05 2.29 -9.34
C LEU A 7 24.16 3.34 -8.23
N ALA A 8 24.75 2.96 -7.08
CA ALA A 8 24.89 3.86 -5.93
C ALA A 8 25.64 5.18 -6.24
N PRO A 9 26.83 5.16 -6.90
CA PRO A 9 27.52 6.40 -7.25
C PRO A 9 26.72 7.27 -8.24
N LEU A 10 26.03 6.65 -9.22
CA LEU A 10 25.22 7.38 -10.21
C LEU A 10 24.01 8.10 -9.59
N LEU A 11 23.41 7.50 -8.56
CA LEU A 11 22.37 8.14 -7.77
C LEU A 11 22.94 9.28 -6.91
N ALA A 12 24.14 9.08 -6.35
CA ALA A 12 24.80 10.09 -5.53
C ALA A 12 25.16 11.36 -6.33
N GLU A 13 25.58 11.23 -7.60
CA GLU A 13 25.81 12.36 -8.52
C GLU A 13 24.57 13.22 -8.73
N ARG A 14 23.37 12.64 -8.59
CA ARG A 14 22.07 13.32 -8.68
C ARG A 14 21.55 13.78 -7.31
N GLY A 15 22.39 13.73 -6.29
CA GLY A 15 22.05 14.14 -4.91
C GLY A 15 21.24 13.11 -4.13
N ILE A 16 21.12 11.88 -4.62
CA ILE A 16 20.32 10.82 -4.01
C ILE A 16 21.23 9.87 -3.26
N GLN A 17 21.25 9.99 -1.93
CA GLN A 17 22.02 9.11 -1.05
C GLN A 17 21.15 7.93 -0.60
N MET A 18 21.57 6.71 -0.93
CA MET A 18 20.91 5.48 -0.53
C MET A 18 21.92 4.49 0.06
N SER A 19 21.51 3.72 1.07
CA SER A 19 22.35 2.65 1.60
C SER A 19 22.47 1.50 0.61
N ALA A 20 23.55 0.72 0.71
CA ALA A 20 23.76 -0.46 -0.14
C ALA A 20 22.57 -1.42 -0.10
N SER A 21 21.95 -1.61 1.07
CA SER A 21 20.75 -2.44 1.22
C SER A 21 19.53 -1.87 0.49
N GLN A 22 19.37 -0.54 0.46
CA GLN A 22 18.27 0.10 -0.28
C GLN A 22 18.46 -0.06 -1.79
N VAL A 23 19.68 0.16 -2.28
CA VAL A 23 20.04 -0.05 -3.70
C VAL A 23 19.84 -1.51 -4.09
N HIS A 24 20.29 -2.45 -3.26
CA HIS A 24 20.07 -3.87 -3.48
C HIS A 24 18.57 -4.21 -3.61
N ARG A 25 17.74 -3.77 -2.66
CA ARG A 25 16.29 -4.03 -2.69
C ARG A 25 15.61 -3.46 -3.92
N LEU A 26 16.05 -2.30 -4.39
CA LEU A 26 15.54 -1.64 -5.60
C LEU A 26 15.82 -2.47 -6.86
N VAL A 27 16.99 -3.12 -6.94
CA VAL A 27 17.40 -3.88 -8.12
C VAL A 27 16.93 -5.33 -8.07
N THR A 28 16.84 -5.94 -6.88
CA THR A 28 16.49 -7.36 -6.75
C THR A 28 15.00 -7.65 -6.60
N GLY A 29 14.15 -6.63 -6.41
CA GLY A 29 12.73 -6.83 -6.20
C GLY A 29 11.88 -5.67 -6.71
N THR A 30 10.57 -5.90 -6.84
CA THR A 30 9.62 -4.85 -7.21
C THR A 30 9.28 -4.00 -5.97
N PRO A 31 9.63 -2.70 -5.94
CA PRO A 31 9.29 -1.84 -4.81
C PRO A 31 7.78 -1.52 -4.82
N GLU A 32 7.13 -1.62 -3.66
CA GLU A 32 5.73 -1.17 -3.51
C GLU A 32 5.61 0.36 -3.47
N ARG A 33 6.68 1.03 -3.03
CA ARG A 33 6.76 2.47 -2.89
C ARG A 33 8.13 2.94 -3.31
N LEU A 34 8.13 3.99 -4.12
CA LEU A 34 9.34 4.64 -4.62
C LEU A 34 9.06 6.14 -4.67
N ASN A 35 10.07 6.96 -4.35
CA ASN A 35 9.95 8.40 -4.48
C ASN A 35 10.20 8.82 -5.94
N LEU A 36 9.63 9.95 -6.36
CA LEU A 36 9.74 10.42 -7.75
C LEU A 36 11.15 10.88 -8.13
N GLN A 37 11.97 11.34 -7.17
CA GLN A 37 13.35 11.76 -7.44
C GLN A 37 14.22 10.58 -7.88
N VAL A 38 14.11 9.44 -7.18
CA VAL A 38 14.75 8.17 -7.52
C VAL A 38 14.22 7.69 -8.86
N PHE A 39 12.90 7.78 -9.10
CA PHE A 39 12.34 7.37 -10.39
C PHE A 39 12.93 8.16 -11.56
N ALA A 40 12.95 9.49 -11.45
CA ALA A 40 13.51 10.36 -12.48
C ALA A 40 15.01 10.11 -12.68
N ALA A 41 15.77 9.90 -11.60
CA ALA A 41 17.18 9.56 -11.69
C ALA A 41 17.41 8.22 -12.38
N LEU A 42 16.57 7.21 -12.12
CA LEU A 42 16.65 5.92 -12.82
C LEU A 42 16.36 6.06 -14.31
N CYS A 43 15.37 6.85 -14.70
CA CYS A 43 15.08 7.13 -16.10
C CYS A 43 16.30 7.75 -16.79
N ASP A 44 16.94 8.74 -16.15
CA ASP A 44 18.12 9.44 -16.67
C ASP A 44 19.38 8.54 -16.71
N ILE A 45 19.59 7.70 -15.70
CA ILE A 45 20.73 6.77 -15.64
C ILE A 45 20.63 5.68 -16.71
N LEU A 46 19.41 5.19 -16.96
CA LEU A 46 19.16 4.08 -17.88
C LEU A 46 18.86 4.53 -19.31
N ASP A 47 18.86 5.84 -19.58
CA ASP A 47 18.45 6.44 -20.86
C ASP A 47 17.09 5.90 -21.35
N ALA A 48 16.13 5.84 -20.43
CA ALA A 48 14.83 5.22 -20.66
C ALA A 48 13.69 6.10 -20.13
N GLY A 49 12.56 6.07 -20.83
CA GLY A 49 11.39 6.85 -20.49
C GLY A 49 10.57 6.27 -19.33
N PRO A 50 9.71 7.08 -18.68
CA PRO A 50 8.86 6.62 -17.58
C PRO A 50 8.02 5.37 -17.88
N ALA A 51 7.48 5.26 -19.10
CA ALA A 51 6.66 4.13 -19.51
C ALA A 51 7.45 2.83 -19.73
N GLU A 52 8.78 2.93 -19.90
CA GLU A 52 9.66 1.78 -20.04
C GLU A 52 10.08 1.22 -18.67
N LEU A 53 10.11 2.07 -17.63
CA LEU A 53 10.41 1.66 -16.25
C LEU A 53 9.15 1.35 -15.43
N PHE A 54 8.01 1.96 -15.74
CA PHE A 54 6.80 1.86 -14.93
C PHE A 54 5.53 1.88 -15.80
N GLU A 55 4.72 0.84 -15.63
CA GLU A 55 3.39 0.73 -16.24
C GLU A 55 2.29 0.91 -15.18
N PRO A 56 1.49 1.98 -15.24
CA PRO A 56 0.39 2.18 -14.31
C PRO A 56 -0.74 1.18 -14.58
N VAL A 57 -0.97 0.26 -13.66
CA VAL A 57 -2.09 -0.67 -13.72
C VAL A 57 -3.28 -0.12 -12.93
N VAL A 58 -4.46 -0.06 -13.55
CA VAL A 58 -5.71 0.32 -12.88
C VAL A 58 -6.18 -0.84 -12.01
N ILE A 59 -5.98 -0.75 -10.70
CA ILE A 59 -6.50 -1.73 -9.75
C ILE A 59 -7.90 -1.30 -9.31
N THR A 60 -8.95 -1.84 -9.93
CA THR A 60 -10.32 -1.68 -9.44
C THR A 60 -10.50 -2.54 -8.18
N SER A 61 -10.27 -1.96 -7.01
CA SER A 61 -10.59 -2.64 -5.75
C SER A 61 -12.11 -2.73 -5.60
N THR A 62 -12.69 -3.90 -5.87
CA THR A 62 -14.06 -4.19 -5.41
C THR A 62 -14.01 -4.33 -3.90
N ARG A 63 -14.30 -3.23 -3.20
CA ARG A 63 -14.53 -3.25 -1.76
C ARG A 63 -15.64 -4.26 -1.50
N ARG A 64 -15.30 -5.39 -0.87
CA ARG A 64 -16.29 -6.38 -0.43
C ARG A 64 -17.27 -5.64 0.48
N LYS A 65 -18.55 -5.60 0.09
CA LYS A 65 -19.63 -5.01 0.90
C LYS A 65 -19.59 -5.67 2.27
N THR A 66 -19.34 -4.88 3.31
CA THR A 66 -19.57 -5.30 4.69
C THR A 66 -21.07 -5.28 4.97
N ALA A 67 -21.49 -6.29 5.73
CA ALA A 67 -22.79 -6.52 6.37
C ALA A 67 -23.91 -7.14 5.53
N GLU A 68 -24.00 -8.48 5.57
CA GLU A 68 -25.29 -9.17 5.69
C GLU A 68 -25.15 -10.29 6.74
N LYS A 69 -25.42 -9.96 8.00
CA LYS A 69 -26.00 -10.93 8.94
C LYS A 69 -27.52 -10.83 8.76
N THR A 70 -28.08 -11.62 7.87
CA THR A 70 -29.54 -11.79 7.75
C THR A 70 -29.92 -13.10 8.42
N GLY A 71 -30.10 -13.06 9.74
CA GLY A 71 -31.00 -13.97 10.44
C GLY A 71 -32.36 -13.27 10.57
N PRO A 72 -33.49 -13.98 10.48
CA PRO A 72 -34.81 -13.35 10.41
C PRO A 72 -35.17 -12.73 11.76
N PHE A 73 -35.18 -11.41 11.84
CA PHE A 73 -35.89 -10.70 12.91
C PHE A 73 -37.13 -10.01 12.31
N PRO A 74 -38.28 -10.07 13.00
CA PRO A 74 -39.51 -9.48 12.50
C PRO A 74 -39.38 -7.96 12.32
N PRO A 75 -40.11 -7.35 11.38
CA PRO A 75 -40.01 -5.93 11.10
C PRO A 75 -40.43 -5.10 12.32
N ALA A 76 -39.55 -4.22 12.78
CA ALA A 76 -39.85 -3.26 13.84
C ALA A 76 -40.72 -2.11 13.30
N SER A 77 -41.71 -1.69 14.07
CA SER A 77 -42.63 -0.59 13.73
C SER A 77 -41.88 0.74 13.53
N PRO A 78 -42.34 1.62 12.61
CA PRO A 78 -41.65 2.88 12.33
C PRO A 78 -41.83 3.86 13.49
N GLY A 79 -40.77 4.11 14.26
CA GLY A 79 -40.78 5.12 15.34
C GLY A 79 -39.67 4.99 16.37
N GLU A 80 -39.07 3.81 16.53
CA GLU A 80 -37.96 3.64 17.47
C GLU A 80 -36.61 3.79 16.76
N VAL A 81 -35.99 4.96 16.93
CA VAL A 81 -34.55 5.11 16.75
C VAL A 81 -33.87 4.06 17.61
N ARG A 82 -33.22 3.05 17.00
CA ARG A 82 -32.42 2.05 17.70
C ARG A 82 -31.27 2.73 18.42
N ARG A 83 -31.52 3.16 19.65
CA ARG A 83 -30.48 3.68 20.55
C ARG A 83 -29.70 2.49 21.11
N PRO A 84 -28.36 2.51 21.06
CA PRO A 84 -27.56 1.46 21.69
C PRO A 84 -27.86 1.44 23.19
N ARG A 85 -28.29 0.27 23.69
CA ARG A 85 -28.51 0.07 25.13
C ARG A 85 -27.16 -0.13 25.81
N ARG A 86 -26.92 0.57 26.92
CA ARG A 86 -25.68 0.39 27.70
C ARG A 86 -25.52 -1.07 28.13
N ALA A 87 -24.33 -1.61 27.92
CA ALA A 87 -23.99 -2.95 28.40
C ALA A 87 -24.02 -2.98 29.93
N ARG A 88 -24.61 -4.03 30.50
CA ARG A 88 -24.50 -4.34 31.93
C ARG A 88 -23.43 -5.42 32.07
N ILE A 89 -22.36 -5.10 32.78
CA ILE A 89 -21.30 -6.06 33.09
C ILE A 89 -21.84 -6.98 34.20
N VAL A 90 -21.83 -8.28 33.95
CA VAL A 90 -22.14 -9.31 34.94
C VAL A 90 -20.80 -9.91 35.38
N PRO A 91 -20.53 -10.06 36.68
CA PRO A 91 -19.30 -10.71 37.13
C PRO A 91 -19.28 -12.16 36.65
N ASP A 92 -18.11 -12.58 36.15
CA ASP A 92 -17.83 -13.97 35.81
C ASP A 92 -17.84 -14.77 37.12
N GLN A 93 -18.75 -15.74 37.24
CA GLN A 93 -18.76 -16.62 38.41
C GLN A 93 -17.76 -17.78 38.18
N PRO A 94 -16.98 -18.15 39.21
CA PRO A 94 -16.00 -19.24 39.13
C PRO A 94 -16.64 -20.63 39.04
#